data_AF-A0A3L7YCM1-F1
#
_entry.id   AF-A0A3L7YCM1-F1
#
_cell.length_a   1.000
_cell.length_b   1.000
_cell.length_c   1.000
_cell.angle_alpha   90.00
_cell.angle_beta   90.00
_cell.angle_gamma   90.00
#
_symmetry.space_group_name_H-M   'P 1'
#
loop_
_entity.id
_entity.type
_entity.pdbx_description
1 polymer ?
#
loop_
_entity_poly.entity_id
_entity_poly.type
_entity_poly.pdbx_seq_one_letter_code
_entity_poly.pdbx_strand_id
1 'polypeptide(L)'
;WAAGLFALDLRFIVEAGAISTETVFCLLLMLTVLAYLHAHGRAKPAWWLLAGMLAGLTTLTRAVAQLLPFVLLAHTWLQRRPRAAGRHQLLLLAGFAIVVAPWVARNWLVFGSPSIGEGGAAHFWLGATGTGMWTSNDQMMADVERLRVAPGSAQFSYLSDAFKTIFSNPARYFGLRLQRMLGAYAQPFGTVAVGGVFGDVSLKAAAGAWGTAVAMLGYPVFWLKLWIYVWHFGSVLLAVACVVRYWRTPAVWLLPLLVIGYVSGLYAMLTIIPRYLFPIMPLYMVLAAAFLAAPRGAVVVGMDK
;
A
#
# COMPACT_ATOMS: atom_id res chain seq x y z
N TRP A 1 8.27 -2.77 20.78
CA TRP A 1 6.90 -3.01 20.30
C TRP A 1 6.82 -3.25 18.80
N ALA A 2 7.16 -2.29 17.93
CA ALA A 2 7.00 -2.46 16.47
C ALA A 2 7.72 -3.69 15.91
N ALA A 3 9.02 -3.86 16.19
CA ALA A 3 9.77 -5.03 15.72
C ALA A 3 9.14 -6.37 16.16
N GLY A 4 8.65 -6.45 17.40
CA GLY A 4 7.93 -7.63 17.89
C GLY A 4 6.59 -7.85 17.20
N LEU A 5 5.87 -6.77 16.86
CA LEU A 5 4.63 -6.87 16.10
C LEU A 5 4.85 -7.44 14.69
N PHE A 6 5.98 -7.14 14.05
CA PHE A 6 6.31 -7.71 12.74
C PHE A 6 6.80 -9.15 12.87
N ALA A 7 7.70 -9.42 13.81
CA ALA A 7 8.33 -10.72 13.99
C ALA A 7 7.32 -11.84 14.32
N LEU A 8 6.18 -11.49 14.92
CA LEU A 8 5.12 -12.43 15.29
C LEU A 8 3.98 -12.51 14.27
N ASP A 9 3.99 -11.70 13.21
CA ASP A 9 2.98 -11.76 12.16
C ASP A 9 3.35 -12.82 11.10
N LEU A 10 2.56 -13.90 11.06
CA LEU A 10 2.75 -15.01 10.12
C LEU A 10 2.83 -14.57 8.66
N ARG A 11 2.18 -13.47 8.27
CA ARG A 11 2.23 -12.97 6.89
C ARG A 11 3.63 -12.52 6.50
N PHE A 12 4.33 -11.82 7.39
CA PHE A 12 5.70 -11.38 7.14
C PHE A 12 6.68 -12.55 7.21
N ILE A 13 6.44 -13.53 8.09
CA ILE A 13 7.27 -14.74 8.16
C ILE A 13 7.20 -15.52 6.84
N VAL A 14 5.99 -15.72 6.30
CA VAL A 14 5.82 -16.48 5.05
C VAL A 14 6.31 -15.70 3.84
N GLU A 15 6.03 -14.40 3.74
CA GLU A 15 6.54 -13.58 2.62
C GLU A 15 8.06 -13.41 2.66
N ALA A 16 8.70 -13.46 3.84
CA ALA A 16 10.16 -13.45 3.94
C ALA A 16 10.80 -14.69 3.34
N GLY A 17 10.10 -15.83 3.35
CA GLY A 17 10.53 -17.07 2.68
C GLY A 17 10.15 -17.15 1.20
N ALA A 18 9.33 -16.23 0.69
CA ALA A 18 8.87 -16.21 -0.68
C ALA A 18 9.71 -15.25 -1.55
N ILE A 19 9.99 -15.65 -2.79
CA ILE A 19 10.59 -14.73 -3.78
C ILE A 19 9.48 -13.83 -4.32
N SER A 20 9.32 -12.68 -3.67
CA SER A 20 8.18 -11.76 -3.84
C SER A 20 8.67 -10.31 -3.90
N THR A 21 8.14 -9.53 -4.85
CA THR A 21 8.47 -8.10 -4.97
C THR A 21 8.03 -7.30 -3.73
N GLU A 22 7.01 -7.80 -3.04
CA GLU A 22 6.40 -7.23 -1.86
C GLU A 22 7.39 -7.08 -0.70
N THR A 23 8.25 -8.07 -0.49
CA THR A 23 9.24 -8.08 0.60
C THR A 23 10.28 -6.99 0.39
N VAL A 24 10.86 -6.91 -0.81
CA VAL A 24 11.85 -5.88 -1.19
C VAL A 24 11.21 -4.48 -1.16
N PHE A 25 10.01 -4.36 -1.72
CA PHE A 25 9.28 -3.09 -1.75
C PHE A 25 8.93 -2.59 -0.33
N CYS A 26 8.46 -3.49 0.55
CA CYS A 26 8.16 -3.19 1.95
C CYS A 26 9.40 -2.69 2.70
N LEU A 27 10.54 -3.38 2.53
CA LEU A 27 11.82 -2.97 3.13
C LEU A 27 12.24 -1.58 2.64
N LEU A 28 12.26 -1.36 1.32
CA LEU A 28 12.67 -0.07 0.74
C LEU A 28 11.71 1.07 1.12
N LEU A 29 10.40 0.81 1.20
CA LEU A 29 9.42 1.78 1.67
C LEU A 29 9.69 2.19 3.13
N MET A 30 9.94 1.21 4.01
CA MET A 30 10.24 1.49 5.42
C MET A 30 11.58 2.20 5.60
N LEU A 31 12.61 1.85 4.83
CA LEU A 31 13.88 2.56 4.81
C LEU A 31 13.72 4.00 4.28
N THR A 32 12.88 4.20 3.26
CA THR A 32 12.54 5.53 2.74
C THR A 32 11.90 6.39 3.82
N VAL A 33 10.90 5.86 4.53
CA VAL A 33 10.22 6.55 5.64
C VAL A 33 11.21 6.86 6.76
N LEU A 34 12.07 5.91 7.15
CA LEU A 34 13.08 6.11 8.19
C LEU A 34 14.11 7.18 7.81
N ALA A 35 14.66 7.11 6.60
CA ALA A 35 15.62 8.10 6.09
C ALA A 35 14.99 9.50 6.04
N TYR A 36 13.74 9.60 5.59
CA TYR A 36 12.98 10.84 5.58
C TYR A 36 12.77 11.41 6.99
N LEU A 37 12.38 10.57 7.97
CA LEU A 37 12.22 11.00 9.37
C LEU A 37 13.54 11.51 9.96
N HIS A 38 14.67 10.84 9.66
CA HIS A 38 15.99 11.34 10.04
C HIS A 38 16.36 12.65 9.34
N ALA A 39 16.00 12.81 8.07
CA ALA A 39 16.20 14.05 7.32
C ALA A 39 15.44 15.21 7.97
N HIS A 40 14.19 14.96 8.38
CA HIS A 40 13.31 15.95 9.01
C HIS A 40 13.75 16.31 10.44
N GLY A 41 14.23 15.34 11.21
CA GLY A 41 14.67 15.57 12.60
C GLY A 41 16.07 16.18 12.74
N ARG A 42 17.01 15.85 11.84
CA ARG A 42 18.43 16.28 11.93
C ARG A 42 18.81 17.40 10.95
N ALA A 43 17.94 17.74 10.00
CA ALA A 43 18.17 18.75 8.94
C ALA A 43 19.48 18.55 8.14
N LYS A 44 19.99 17.31 8.06
CA LYS A 44 21.24 16.99 7.34
C LYS A 44 20.93 16.74 5.85
N PRO A 45 21.55 17.47 4.90
CA PRO A 45 21.29 17.34 3.46
C PRO A 45 21.40 15.91 2.91
N ALA A 46 22.38 15.13 3.39
CA ALA A 46 22.60 13.76 2.94
C ALA A 46 21.39 12.83 3.17
N TRP A 47 20.63 13.03 4.24
CA TRP A 47 19.44 12.21 4.52
C TRP A 47 18.28 12.53 3.57
N TRP A 48 18.15 13.77 3.10
CA TRP A 48 17.17 14.13 2.08
C TRP A 48 17.50 13.48 0.74
N LEU A 49 18.78 13.53 0.34
CA LEU A 49 19.25 12.83 -0.87
C LEU A 49 19.03 11.32 -0.77
N LEU A 50 19.41 10.71 0.37
CA LEU A 50 19.22 9.28 0.62
C LEU A 50 17.75 8.86 0.60
N ALA A 51 16.86 9.65 1.23
CA ALA A 51 15.42 9.40 1.19
C ALA A 51 14.88 9.44 -0.25
N GLY A 52 15.39 10.35 -1.08
CA GLY A 52 15.06 10.43 -2.50
C GLY A 52 15.50 9.19 -3.27
N MET A 53 16.77 8.77 -3.07
CA MET A 53 17.32 7.58 -3.71
C MET A 53 16.55 6.30 -3.32
N LEU A 54 16.24 6.15 -2.03
CA LEU A 54 15.45 5.02 -1.53
C LEU A 54 14.01 5.05 -2.09
N ALA A 55 13.38 6.23 -2.21
CA ALA A 55 12.07 6.37 -2.86
C ALA A 55 12.15 5.97 -4.35
N GLY A 56 13.26 6.28 -5.02
CA GLY A 56 13.53 5.86 -6.39
C GLY A 56 13.65 4.34 -6.51
N LEU A 57 14.43 3.70 -5.65
CA LEU A 57 14.56 2.24 -5.61
C LEU A 57 13.23 1.56 -5.29
N THR A 58 12.46 2.12 -4.36
CA THR A 58 11.10 1.67 -4.04
C THR A 58 10.21 1.72 -5.29
N THR A 59 10.31 2.79 -6.07
CA THR A 59 9.58 3.01 -7.33
C THR A 59 9.99 2.04 -8.44
N LEU A 60 11.30 1.78 -8.58
CA LEU A 60 11.79 0.78 -9.55
C LEU A 60 11.41 -0.65 -9.17
N THR A 61 11.14 -0.92 -7.89
CA THR A 61 10.60 -2.21 -7.46
C THR A 61 9.12 -2.33 -7.79
N ARG A 62 8.32 -1.28 -7.51
CA ARG A 62 6.91 -1.20 -7.92
C ARG A 62 6.53 0.25 -8.26
N ALA A 63 6.00 0.45 -9.47
CA ALA A 63 5.63 1.77 -9.98
C ALA A 63 4.55 2.49 -9.14
N VAL A 64 3.83 1.78 -8.27
CA VAL A 64 2.90 2.39 -7.30
C VAL A 64 3.58 3.42 -6.40
N ALA A 65 4.89 3.38 -6.19
CA ALA A 65 5.61 4.37 -5.39
C ALA A 65 6.07 5.61 -6.18
N GLN A 66 5.74 5.74 -7.48
CA GLN A 66 6.25 6.83 -8.32
C GLN A 66 5.91 8.24 -7.81
N LEU A 67 4.80 8.41 -7.08
CA LEU A 67 4.42 9.69 -6.48
C LEU A 67 4.82 9.82 -5.00
N LEU A 68 5.52 8.83 -4.44
CA LEU A 68 5.98 8.84 -3.05
C LEU A 68 6.78 10.10 -2.69
N PRO A 69 7.72 10.61 -3.53
CA PRO A 69 8.41 11.86 -3.22
C PRO A 69 7.44 13.03 -3.00
N PHE A 70 6.37 13.12 -3.80
CA PHE A 70 5.36 14.19 -3.65
C PHE A 70 4.53 14.02 -2.38
N VAL A 71 4.27 12.80 -1.93
CA VAL A 71 3.63 12.54 -0.62
C VAL A 71 4.53 13.04 0.52
N LEU A 72 5.84 12.80 0.43
CA LEU A 72 6.81 13.30 1.41
C LEU A 72 6.92 14.83 1.38
N LEU A 73 6.84 15.46 0.19
CA LEU A 73 6.76 16.91 0.05
C LEU A 73 5.47 17.48 0.66
N ALA A 74 4.32 16.86 0.38
CA ALA A 74 3.04 17.24 0.97
C ALA A 74 3.09 17.18 2.49
N HIS A 75 3.70 16.13 3.05
CA HIS A 75 3.94 16.03 4.50
C HIS A 75 4.78 17.20 5.04
N THR A 76 5.89 17.58 4.37
CA THR A 76 6.70 18.74 4.80
C THR A 76 5.90 20.04 4.80
N TRP A 77 5.04 20.23 3.80
CA TRP A 77 4.24 21.43 3.63
C TRP A 77 3.14 21.53 4.69
N LEU A 78 2.43 20.41 4.94
CA LEU A 78 1.38 20.32 5.95
C LEU A 78 1.90 20.53 7.39
N GLN A 79 3.17 20.23 7.65
CA GLN A 79 3.81 20.54 8.94
C GLN A 79 4.26 22.02 9.09
N ARG A 80 3.86 22.92 8.17
CA ARG A 80 4.06 24.38 8.24
C ARG A 80 5.51 24.84 8.48
N ARG A 81 6.50 24.15 7.88
CA ARG A 81 7.92 24.60 7.84
C ARG A 81 8.38 25.04 6.43
N PRO A 82 7.77 26.05 5.80
CA PRO A 82 8.02 26.41 4.40
C PRO A 82 9.34 27.15 4.13
N ARG A 83 10.07 27.62 5.15
CA ARG A 83 11.26 28.48 4.97
C ARG A 83 12.59 27.73 4.80
N ALA A 84 12.66 26.45 5.15
CA ALA A 84 13.81 25.57 4.87
C ALA A 84 13.60 24.71 3.61
N ALA A 85 12.57 25.05 2.82
CA ALA A 85 11.91 24.15 1.87
C ALA A 85 12.72 23.91 0.60
N GLY A 86 13.30 24.95 -0.03
CA GLY A 86 13.92 24.79 -1.35
C GLY A 86 15.01 23.71 -1.43
N ARG A 87 16.12 23.89 -0.70
CA ARG A 87 17.30 23.01 -0.84
C ARG A 87 17.01 21.54 -0.47
N HIS A 88 16.31 21.30 0.63
CA HIS A 88 16.05 19.94 1.11
C HIS A 88 15.06 19.18 0.21
N GLN A 89 14.02 19.85 -0.28
CA GLN A 89 13.07 19.28 -1.22
C GLN A 89 13.74 19.01 -2.58
N LEU A 90 14.60 19.92 -3.04
CA LEU A 90 15.41 19.70 -4.23
C LEU A 90 16.34 18.48 -4.08
N LEU A 91 16.96 18.28 -2.92
CA LEU A 91 17.80 17.11 -2.68
C LEU A 91 16.99 15.80 -2.67
N LEU A 92 15.77 15.81 -2.12
CA LEU A 92 14.86 14.68 -2.19
C LEU A 92 14.50 14.33 -3.64
N LEU A 93 14.11 15.33 -4.43
CA LEU A 93 13.76 15.15 -5.83
C LEU A 93 14.98 14.75 -6.68
N ALA A 94 16.14 15.32 -6.40
CA ALA A 94 17.40 14.96 -7.07
C ALA A 94 17.80 13.51 -6.77
N GLY A 95 17.72 13.07 -5.51
CA GLY A 95 18.01 11.68 -5.15
C GLY A 95 17.08 10.70 -5.85
N PHE A 96 15.79 11.03 -5.95
CA PHE A 96 14.82 10.25 -6.70
C PHE A 96 15.15 10.20 -8.20
N ALA A 97 15.42 11.35 -8.80
CA ALA A 97 15.75 11.48 -10.22
C ALA A 97 17.02 10.71 -10.59
N ILE A 98 18.08 10.76 -9.75
CA ILE A 98 19.34 10.02 -9.97
C ILE A 98 19.08 8.52 -10.15
N VAL A 99 18.14 7.96 -9.40
CA VAL A 99 17.82 6.53 -9.46
C VAL A 99 16.86 6.20 -10.60
N VAL A 100 15.83 7.00 -10.81
CA VAL A 100 14.74 6.68 -11.75
C VAL A 100 15.05 7.11 -13.18
N ALA A 101 15.77 8.22 -13.38
CA ALA A 101 16.03 8.79 -14.70
C ALA A 101 16.78 7.84 -15.66
N PRO A 102 17.80 7.06 -15.23
CA PRO A 102 18.46 6.10 -16.13
C PRO A 102 17.49 5.06 -16.71
N TRP A 103 16.56 4.55 -15.89
CA TRP A 103 15.55 3.61 -16.32
C TRP A 103 14.53 4.25 -17.28
N VAL A 104 14.04 5.44 -16.94
CA VAL A 104 13.11 6.20 -17.80
C VAL A 104 13.74 6.55 -19.14
N ALA A 105 15.00 6.99 -19.16
CA ALA A 105 15.75 7.27 -20.38
C ALA A 105 15.91 6.01 -21.23
N ARG A 106 16.25 4.87 -20.61
CA ARG A 106 16.31 3.57 -21.30
C ARG A 106 14.95 3.19 -21.90
N ASN A 107 13.85 3.38 -21.18
CA ASN A 107 12.50 3.07 -21.70
C ASN A 107 12.10 4.01 -22.83
N TRP A 108 12.47 5.28 -22.76
CA TRP A 108 12.24 6.22 -23.84
C TRP A 108 13.01 5.82 -25.11
N LEU A 109 14.30 5.49 -24.99
CA LEU A 109 15.14 5.13 -26.14
C LEU A 109 14.74 3.79 -26.78
N VAL A 110 14.33 2.80 -25.98
CA VAL A 110 14.03 1.45 -26.46
C VAL A 110 12.55 1.29 -26.86
N PHE A 111 11.63 1.91 -26.12
CA PHE A 111 10.19 1.70 -26.28
C PHE A 111 9.41 2.96 -26.70
N GLY A 112 10.07 4.13 -26.81
CA GLY A 112 9.39 5.39 -27.11
C GLY A 112 8.45 5.90 -26.02
N SER A 113 8.53 5.34 -24.80
CA SER A 113 7.64 5.68 -23.68
C SER A 113 8.44 5.95 -22.40
N PRO A 114 8.16 7.04 -21.65
CA PRO A 114 8.82 7.36 -20.39
C PRO A 114 8.25 6.56 -19.20
N SER A 115 7.40 5.55 -19.44
CA SER A 115 6.73 4.81 -18.37
C SER A 115 7.72 4.02 -17.51
N ILE A 116 7.59 4.13 -16.18
CA ILE A 116 8.42 3.40 -15.21
C ILE A 116 8.05 1.91 -15.17
N GLY A 117 6.76 1.60 -15.27
CA GLY A 117 6.24 0.23 -15.29
C GLY A 117 5.24 0.02 -16.42
N GLU A 118 5.18 -1.21 -16.91
CA GLU A 118 4.20 -1.62 -17.91
C GLU A 118 2.86 -2.01 -17.26
N GLY A 119 1.76 -1.87 -18.02
CA GLY A 119 0.44 -2.35 -17.60
C GLY A 119 -0.38 -1.41 -16.71
N GLY A 120 0.16 -0.29 -16.23
CA GLY A 120 -0.61 0.66 -15.39
C GLY A 120 -1.91 1.15 -16.05
N ALA A 121 -1.86 1.48 -17.34
CA ALA A 121 -3.05 1.86 -18.12
C ALA A 121 -4.06 0.72 -18.26
N ALA A 122 -3.58 -0.51 -18.43
CA ALA A 122 -4.44 -1.70 -18.48
C ALA A 122 -5.09 -1.96 -17.11
N HIS A 123 -4.34 -1.88 -16.02
CA HIS A 123 -4.87 -1.99 -14.65
C HIS A 123 -5.88 -0.89 -14.31
N PHE A 124 -5.71 0.32 -14.83
CA PHE A 124 -6.69 1.40 -14.71
C PHE A 124 -7.98 1.06 -15.47
N TRP A 125 -7.86 0.61 -16.71
CA TRP A 125 -9.00 0.18 -17.52
C TRP A 125 -9.76 -0.98 -16.90
N LEU A 126 -9.07 -2.04 -16.47
CA LEU A 126 -9.64 -3.16 -15.72
C LEU A 126 -10.34 -2.71 -14.43
N GLY A 127 -9.80 -1.67 -13.78
CA GLY A 127 -10.39 -1.08 -12.60
C GLY A 127 -11.72 -0.38 -12.88
N ALA A 128 -11.96 0.03 -14.12
CA ALA A 128 -13.17 0.69 -14.58
C ALA A 128 -14.20 -0.27 -15.22
N THR A 129 -13.76 -1.40 -15.76
CA THR A 129 -14.61 -2.34 -16.51
C THR A 129 -14.93 -3.63 -15.73
N GLY A 130 -15.91 -4.39 -16.23
CA GLY A 130 -16.25 -5.72 -15.73
C GLY A 130 -16.50 -5.78 -14.22
N THR A 131 -15.73 -6.63 -13.53
CA THR A 131 -15.79 -6.79 -12.07
C THR A 131 -14.83 -5.86 -11.31
N GLY A 132 -14.01 -5.05 -11.99
CA GLY A 132 -13.00 -4.20 -11.34
C GLY A 132 -11.76 -4.97 -10.82
N MET A 133 -11.60 -6.23 -11.23
CA MET A 133 -10.52 -7.12 -10.79
C MET A 133 -9.89 -7.83 -11.98
N TRP A 134 -8.61 -8.17 -11.83
CA TRP A 134 -7.97 -9.14 -12.72
C TRP A 134 -8.40 -10.55 -12.34
N THR A 135 -9.24 -11.18 -13.18
CA THR A 135 -9.79 -12.52 -12.93
C THR A 135 -9.13 -13.63 -13.76
N SER A 136 -8.13 -13.27 -14.58
CA SER A 136 -7.48 -14.14 -15.59
C SER A 136 -8.46 -14.98 -16.43
N ASN A 137 -9.70 -14.54 -16.64
CA ASN A 137 -10.68 -15.30 -17.41
C ASN A 137 -10.53 -15.04 -18.92
N ASP A 138 -10.97 -15.99 -19.73
CA ASP A 138 -10.76 -15.97 -21.19
C ASP A 138 -11.32 -14.71 -21.85
N GLN A 139 -12.48 -14.24 -21.39
CA GLN A 139 -13.10 -13.01 -21.91
C GLN A 139 -12.23 -11.78 -21.63
N MET A 140 -11.68 -11.64 -20.43
CA MET A 140 -10.81 -10.52 -20.08
C MET A 140 -9.50 -10.58 -20.86
N MET A 141 -8.93 -11.77 -21.05
CA MET A 141 -7.74 -11.94 -21.90
C MET A 141 -8.03 -11.56 -23.35
N ALA A 142 -9.20 -11.96 -23.88
CA ALA A 142 -9.64 -11.56 -25.22
C ALA A 142 -9.89 -10.05 -25.34
N ASP A 143 -10.42 -9.40 -24.30
CA ASP A 143 -10.64 -7.94 -24.30
C ASP A 143 -9.31 -7.17 -24.20
N VAL A 144 -8.35 -7.64 -23.39
CA VAL A 144 -6.99 -7.10 -23.32
C VAL A 144 -6.28 -7.26 -24.67
N GLU A 145 -6.39 -8.42 -25.30
CA GLU A 145 -5.79 -8.67 -26.61
C GLU A 145 -6.43 -7.81 -27.71
N ARG A 146 -7.77 -7.67 -27.69
CA ARG A 146 -8.49 -6.77 -28.61
C ARG A 146 -7.98 -5.33 -28.51
N LEU A 147 -7.76 -4.83 -27.29
CA LEU A 147 -7.23 -3.49 -27.06
C LEU A 147 -5.73 -3.37 -27.34
N ARG A 148 -5.01 -4.49 -27.41
CA ARG A 148 -3.57 -4.55 -27.72
C ARG A 148 -3.27 -4.64 -29.23
N VAL A 149 -4.16 -5.22 -30.04
CA VAL A 149 -3.86 -5.62 -31.45
C VAL A 149 -4.73 -4.92 -32.52
N ALA A 150 -5.75 -4.12 -32.17
CA ALA A 150 -6.65 -3.52 -33.17
C ALA A 150 -5.87 -2.73 -34.27
N PRO A 151 -6.08 -3.02 -35.58
CA PRO A 151 -5.33 -2.36 -36.67
C PRO A 151 -5.56 -0.85 -36.67
N GLY A 152 -4.46 -0.07 -36.70
CA GLY A 152 -4.50 1.40 -36.62
C GLY A 152 -4.70 1.96 -35.21
N SER A 153 -4.79 1.11 -34.18
CA SER A 153 -4.81 1.60 -32.80
C SER A 153 -3.41 1.99 -32.35
N ALA A 154 -3.26 3.22 -31.87
CA ALA A 154 -2.13 3.52 -31.01
C ALA A 154 -2.14 2.49 -29.86
N GLN A 155 -0.98 1.96 -29.48
CA GLN A 155 -0.78 1.53 -28.09
C GLN A 155 -1.51 2.57 -27.21
N PHE A 156 -2.31 2.16 -26.22
CA PHE A 156 -3.05 3.03 -25.28
C PHE A 156 -4.52 3.42 -25.57
N SER A 157 -5.34 2.58 -26.21
CA SER A 157 -6.81 2.76 -26.15
C SER A 157 -7.41 2.51 -24.75
N TYR A 158 -6.67 1.86 -23.84
CA TYR A 158 -7.09 1.60 -22.45
C TYR A 158 -7.56 2.85 -21.70
N LEU A 159 -6.81 3.96 -21.80
CA LEU A 159 -7.13 5.17 -21.04
C LEU A 159 -8.41 5.82 -21.56
N SER A 160 -8.53 5.97 -22.88
CA SER A 160 -9.72 6.61 -23.47
C SER A 160 -10.97 5.77 -23.26
N ASP A 161 -10.87 4.44 -23.36
CA ASP A 161 -11.98 3.53 -23.09
C ASP A 161 -12.35 3.47 -21.60
N ALA A 162 -11.36 3.52 -20.71
CA ALA A 162 -11.59 3.62 -19.27
C ALA A 162 -12.34 4.91 -18.94
N PHE A 163 -11.92 6.05 -19.50
CA PHE A 163 -12.60 7.32 -19.30
C PHE A 163 -14.02 7.30 -19.85
N LYS A 164 -14.24 6.75 -21.06
CA LYS A 164 -15.60 6.59 -21.61
C LYS A 164 -16.49 5.77 -20.67
N THR A 165 -15.98 4.65 -20.16
CA THR A 165 -16.69 3.80 -19.20
C THR A 165 -17.02 4.56 -17.91
N ILE A 166 -16.05 5.26 -17.32
CA ILE A 166 -16.23 6.05 -16.10
C ILE A 166 -17.28 7.16 -16.30
N PHE A 167 -17.19 7.91 -17.40
CA PHE A 167 -18.10 9.03 -17.65
C PHE A 167 -19.51 8.58 -18.04
N SER A 168 -19.66 7.40 -18.65
CA SER A 168 -20.98 6.83 -18.92
C SER A 168 -21.76 6.44 -17.66
N ASN A 169 -21.07 6.06 -16.57
CA ASN A 169 -21.71 5.74 -15.30
C ASN A 169 -20.75 5.97 -14.11
N PRO A 170 -20.57 7.22 -13.67
CA PRO A 170 -19.62 7.55 -12.62
C PRO A 170 -20.01 6.93 -11.27
N ALA A 171 -21.32 6.88 -10.96
CA ALA A 171 -21.81 6.29 -9.71
C ALA A 171 -21.46 4.80 -9.61
N ARG A 172 -21.63 4.04 -10.71
CA ARG A 172 -21.21 2.64 -10.78
C ARG A 172 -19.71 2.50 -10.58
N TYR A 173 -18.90 3.34 -11.22
CA TYR A 173 -17.44 3.30 -11.05
C TYR A 173 -17.06 3.52 -9.58
N PHE A 174 -17.50 4.61 -8.96
CA PHE A 174 -17.16 4.91 -7.56
C PHE A 174 -17.68 3.83 -6.59
N GLY A 175 -18.91 3.34 -6.78
CA GLY A 175 -19.47 2.25 -5.99
C GLY A 175 -18.64 0.98 -6.09
N LEU A 176 -18.24 0.58 -7.31
CA LEU A 176 -17.38 -0.57 -7.55
C LEU A 176 -16.00 -0.37 -6.91
N ARG A 177 -15.40 0.81 -7.04
CA ARG A 177 -14.08 1.10 -6.46
C ARG A 177 -14.09 1.06 -4.94
N LEU A 178 -15.11 1.63 -4.32
CA LEU A 178 -15.30 1.57 -2.88
C LEU A 178 -15.49 0.13 -2.41
N GLN A 179 -16.36 -0.64 -3.09
CA GLN A 179 -16.60 -2.05 -2.77
C GLN A 179 -15.31 -2.88 -2.85
N ARG A 180 -14.49 -2.69 -3.89
CA ARG A 180 -13.23 -3.42 -4.06
C ARG A 180 -12.19 -3.03 -3.02
N MET A 181 -12.08 -1.74 -2.71
CA MET A 181 -11.18 -1.26 -1.66
C MET A 181 -11.56 -1.83 -0.29
N LEU A 182 -12.85 -1.74 0.09
CA LEU A 182 -13.34 -2.32 1.34
C LEU A 182 -13.17 -3.83 1.38
N GLY A 183 -13.44 -4.51 0.26
CA GLY A 183 -13.23 -5.95 0.12
C GLY A 183 -11.76 -6.36 0.34
N ALA A 184 -10.81 -5.59 -0.21
CA ALA A 184 -9.38 -5.85 -0.05
C ALA A 184 -8.91 -5.62 1.40
N TYR A 185 -9.43 -4.60 2.08
CA TYR A 185 -9.12 -4.35 3.50
C TYR A 185 -9.76 -5.37 4.45
N ALA A 186 -10.97 -5.81 4.13
CA ALA A 186 -11.71 -6.81 4.90
C ALA A 186 -11.17 -8.24 4.73
N GLN A 187 -10.26 -8.45 3.77
CA GLN A 187 -9.63 -9.73 3.51
C GLN A 187 -8.14 -9.64 3.86
N PRO A 188 -7.70 -10.12 5.03
CA PRO A 188 -6.28 -10.10 5.38
C PRO A 188 -5.44 -10.83 4.32
N PHE A 189 -4.33 -10.22 3.93
CA PHE A 189 -3.36 -10.87 3.07
C PHE A 189 -2.91 -12.23 3.65
N GLY A 190 -2.63 -13.22 2.80
CA GLY A 190 -2.22 -14.55 3.23
C GLY A 190 -3.33 -15.54 3.56
N THR A 191 -4.59 -15.15 3.43
CA THR A 191 -5.74 -16.01 3.81
C THR A 191 -6.44 -16.72 2.66
N VAL A 192 -6.11 -16.34 1.41
CA VAL A 192 -6.64 -16.92 0.15
C VAL A 192 -5.53 -17.16 -0.88
N ALA A 193 -4.42 -16.42 -0.81
CA ALA A 193 -3.50 -16.25 -1.94
C ALA A 193 -2.06 -16.70 -1.69
N VAL A 194 -1.76 -17.36 -0.56
CA VAL A 194 -0.40 -17.84 -0.26
C VAL A 194 -0.29 -19.31 -0.63
N GLY A 195 0.02 -19.54 -1.91
CA GLY A 195 0.66 -20.74 -2.47
C GLY A 195 0.21 -22.11 -1.96
N GLY A 196 -1.08 -22.30 -1.66
CA GLY A 196 -1.59 -23.55 -1.07
C GLY A 196 -1.13 -23.84 0.37
N VAL A 197 -0.20 -23.08 0.95
CA VAL A 197 0.39 -23.32 2.28
C VAL A 197 -0.67 -23.24 3.39
N PHE A 198 -1.56 -22.25 3.30
CA PHE A 198 -2.69 -22.11 4.20
C PHE A 198 -4.01 -22.49 3.52
N GLY A 199 -4.00 -23.07 2.32
CA GLY A 199 -5.20 -23.37 1.53
C GLY A 199 -6.00 -22.15 1.07
N ASP A 200 -6.85 -22.36 0.07
CA ASP A 200 -7.45 -21.26 -0.73
C ASP A 200 -8.76 -20.70 -0.16
N VAL A 201 -9.31 -21.31 0.88
CA VAL A 201 -10.59 -20.88 1.48
C VAL A 201 -10.35 -20.01 2.71
N SER A 202 -10.67 -18.72 2.64
CA SER A 202 -10.56 -17.86 3.84
C SER A 202 -11.58 -18.19 4.93
N LEU A 203 -11.30 -17.81 6.18
CA LEU A 203 -12.28 -17.93 7.27
C LEU A 203 -13.57 -17.16 7.00
N LYS A 204 -13.48 -16.00 6.33
CA LYS A 204 -14.65 -15.25 5.88
C LYS A 204 -15.54 -16.05 4.92
N ALA A 205 -14.93 -16.74 3.96
CA ALA A 205 -15.66 -17.59 3.01
C ALA A 205 -16.21 -18.85 3.70
N ALA A 206 -15.42 -19.48 4.55
CA ALA A 206 -15.81 -20.65 5.34
C ALA A 206 -16.99 -20.36 6.28
N ALA A 207 -17.00 -19.20 6.95
CA ALA A 207 -18.09 -18.79 7.83
C ALA A 207 -19.44 -18.69 7.10
N GLY A 208 -19.43 -18.25 5.85
CA GLY A 208 -20.65 -18.16 5.03
C GLY A 208 -21.15 -19.52 4.52
N ALA A 209 -20.28 -20.53 4.42
CA ALA A 209 -20.60 -21.82 3.82
C ALA A 209 -20.81 -22.95 4.84
N TRP A 210 -20.10 -22.94 5.98
CA TRP A 210 -19.99 -24.11 6.86
C TRP A 210 -20.97 -24.12 8.04
N GLY A 211 -21.80 -23.09 8.19
CA GLY A 211 -23.01 -23.05 9.02
C GLY A 211 -22.83 -23.17 10.55
N THR A 212 -21.74 -23.75 11.04
CA THR A 212 -21.46 -23.95 12.47
C THR A 212 -20.00 -23.65 12.81
N ALA A 213 -19.77 -23.06 13.99
CA ALA A 213 -18.41 -22.79 14.48
C ALA A 213 -17.57 -24.07 14.65
N VAL A 214 -18.22 -25.20 14.97
CA VAL A 214 -17.57 -26.51 15.14
C VAL A 214 -16.96 -27.02 13.84
N ALA A 215 -17.66 -26.88 12.70
CA ALA A 215 -17.11 -27.25 11.39
C ALA A 215 -15.89 -26.40 11.01
N MET A 216 -15.84 -25.13 11.44
CA MET A 216 -14.68 -24.27 11.21
C MET A 216 -13.45 -24.68 12.04
N LEU A 217 -13.65 -25.13 13.28
CA LEU A 217 -12.57 -25.60 14.15
C LEU A 217 -11.86 -26.85 13.61
N GLY A 218 -12.57 -27.68 12.83
CA GLY A 218 -12.00 -28.86 12.18
C GLY A 218 -11.11 -28.55 10.97
N TYR A 219 -11.02 -27.29 10.53
CA TYR A 219 -10.20 -26.92 9.38
C TYR A 219 -8.69 -26.91 9.74
N PRO A 220 -7.82 -27.65 9.01
CA PRO A 220 -6.44 -27.90 9.42
C PRO A 220 -5.58 -26.67 9.74
N VAL A 221 -5.89 -25.53 9.13
CA VAL A 221 -5.15 -24.26 9.29
C VAL A 221 -6.01 -23.16 9.90
N PHE A 222 -7.11 -23.52 10.57
CA PHE A 222 -8.02 -22.60 11.23
C PHE A 222 -7.29 -21.64 12.16
N TRP A 223 -6.48 -22.16 13.09
CA TRP A 223 -5.78 -21.36 14.09
C TRP A 223 -4.75 -20.40 13.48
N LEU A 224 -4.04 -20.83 12.44
CA LEU A 224 -3.09 -19.99 11.71
C LEU A 224 -3.80 -18.85 10.98
N LYS A 225 -4.95 -19.14 10.35
CA LYS A 225 -5.78 -18.09 9.74
C LYS A 225 -6.36 -17.17 10.79
N LEU A 226 -6.85 -17.69 11.92
CA LEU A 226 -7.38 -16.86 13.01
C LEU A 226 -6.31 -15.91 13.53
N TRP A 227 -5.08 -16.38 13.70
CA TRP A 227 -3.93 -15.55 14.06
C TRP A 227 -3.73 -14.39 13.08
N ILE A 228 -3.74 -14.67 11.76
CA ILE A 228 -3.63 -13.65 10.72
C ILE A 228 -4.75 -12.60 10.84
N TYR A 229 -5.99 -13.05 11.05
CA TYR A 229 -7.14 -12.15 11.22
C TYR A 229 -7.00 -11.28 12.48
N VAL A 230 -6.68 -11.89 13.62
CA VAL A 230 -6.49 -11.18 14.90
C VAL A 230 -5.37 -10.14 14.76
N TRP A 231 -4.26 -10.50 14.13
CA TRP A 231 -3.15 -9.58 13.95
C TRP A 231 -3.47 -8.44 12.98
N HIS A 232 -4.14 -8.75 11.88
CA HIS A 232 -4.59 -7.75 10.91
C HIS A 232 -5.53 -6.73 11.54
N PHE A 233 -6.66 -7.20 12.07
CA PHE A 233 -7.66 -6.30 12.62
C PHE A 233 -7.21 -5.68 13.93
N GLY A 234 -6.46 -6.41 14.77
CA GLY A 234 -5.88 -5.88 15.99
C GLY A 234 -4.89 -4.73 15.74
N SER A 235 -3.99 -4.89 14.77
CA SER A 235 -3.06 -3.80 14.41
C SER A 235 -3.77 -2.59 13.80
N VAL A 236 -4.81 -2.80 12.98
CA VAL A 236 -5.64 -1.70 12.45
C VAL A 236 -6.39 -0.98 13.57
N LEU A 237 -7.03 -1.70 14.49
CA LEU A 237 -7.76 -1.12 15.62
C LEU A 237 -6.82 -0.32 16.53
N LEU A 238 -5.65 -0.86 16.86
CA LEU A 238 -4.64 -0.16 17.66
C LEU A 238 -4.06 1.05 16.92
N ALA A 239 -3.90 0.99 15.59
CA ALA A 239 -3.50 2.13 14.79
C ALA A 239 -4.55 3.26 14.83
N VAL A 240 -5.83 2.92 14.70
CA VAL A 240 -6.93 3.89 14.85
C VAL A 240 -6.94 4.48 16.26
N ALA A 241 -6.79 3.65 17.30
CA ALA A 241 -6.70 4.12 18.69
C ALA A 241 -5.50 5.05 18.90
N CYS A 242 -4.37 4.79 18.24
CA CYS A 242 -3.21 5.68 18.22
C CYS A 242 -3.55 7.04 17.63
N VAL A 243 -4.19 7.07 16.45
CA VAL A 243 -4.60 8.30 15.77
C VAL A 243 -5.57 9.10 16.63
N VAL A 244 -6.55 8.45 17.26
CA VAL A 244 -7.51 9.10 18.16
C VAL A 244 -6.79 9.68 19.39
N ARG A 245 -5.94 8.90 20.06
CA ARG A 245 -5.17 9.33 21.25
C ARG A 245 -4.26 10.52 20.95
N TYR A 246 -3.62 10.52 19.78
CA TYR A 246 -2.67 11.56 19.36
C TYR A 246 -3.25 12.50 18.30
N TRP A 247 -4.57 12.67 18.22
CA TRP A 247 -5.22 13.46 17.15
C TRP A 247 -4.69 14.90 17.09
N ARG A 248 -4.39 15.50 18.25
CA ARG A 248 -3.81 16.85 18.35
C ARG A 248 -2.30 16.92 18.06
N THR A 249 -1.66 15.79 17.81
CA THR A 249 -0.21 15.65 17.63
C THR A 249 0.11 15.04 16.26
N PRO A 250 -0.07 15.79 15.15
CA PRO A 250 0.04 15.27 13.79
C PRO A 250 1.40 14.63 13.47
N ALA A 251 2.47 15.00 14.17
CA ALA A 251 3.78 14.37 14.03
C ALA A 251 3.77 12.84 14.25
N VAL A 252 2.80 12.31 14.98
CA VAL A 252 2.67 10.86 15.26
C VAL A 252 2.01 10.11 14.10
N TRP A 253 0.95 10.67 13.52
CA TRP A 253 0.06 9.94 12.61
C TRP A 253 0.06 10.44 11.16
N LEU A 254 0.46 11.69 10.91
CA LEU A 254 0.28 12.31 9.60
C LEU A 254 1.06 11.59 8.50
N LEU A 255 2.35 11.30 8.71
CA LEU A 255 3.16 10.61 7.70
C LEU A 255 2.65 9.19 7.40
N PRO A 256 2.45 8.30 8.39
CA PRO A 256 1.87 6.98 8.15
C PRO A 256 0.53 7.05 7.42
N LEU A 257 -0.39 7.93 7.82
CA LEU A 257 -1.70 8.06 7.19
C LEU A 257 -1.62 8.63 5.77
N LEU A 258 -0.71 9.56 5.48
CA LEU A 258 -0.49 10.06 4.13
C LEU A 258 -0.01 8.96 3.19
N VAL A 259 0.96 8.14 3.64
CA VAL A 259 1.48 7.03 2.82
C VAL A 259 0.43 5.93 2.65
N ILE A 260 -0.29 5.56 3.72
CA ILE A 260 -1.41 4.60 3.64
C ILE A 260 -2.47 5.12 2.67
N GLY A 261 -2.93 6.36 2.84
CA GLY A 261 -3.97 6.98 2.00
C GLY A 261 -3.54 7.09 0.54
N TYR A 262 -2.28 7.43 0.28
CA TYR A 262 -1.70 7.46 -1.06
C TYR A 262 -1.76 6.10 -1.75
N VAL A 263 -1.20 5.05 -1.12
CA VAL A 263 -1.16 3.71 -1.72
C VAL A 263 -2.57 3.15 -1.88
N SER A 264 -3.43 3.35 -0.90
CA SER A 264 -4.83 2.92 -0.93
C SER A 264 -5.60 3.60 -2.04
N GLY A 265 -5.46 4.94 -2.16
CA GLY A 265 -6.12 5.72 -3.20
C GLY A 265 -5.67 5.31 -4.59
N LEU A 266 -4.35 5.14 -4.80
CA LEU A 266 -3.82 4.74 -6.11
C LEU A 266 -4.28 3.33 -6.50
N TYR A 267 -4.19 2.34 -5.60
CA TYR A 267 -4.73 1.00 -5.88
C TYR A 267 -6.25 0.99 -6.00
N ALA A 268 -6.95 1.86 -5.27
CA ALA A 268 -8.38 2.06 -5.41
C ALA A 268 -8.77 2.67 -6.76
N MET A 269 -7.84 3.20 -7.57
CA MET A 269 -8.10 3.55 -8.98
C MET A 269 -7.69 2.45 -9.96
N LEU A 270 -6.68 1.65 -9.62
CA LEU A 270 -6.16 0.53 -10.41
C LEU A 270 -6.87 -0.79 -10.05
N THR A 271 -6.25 -1.96 -10.20
CA THR A 271 -6.78 -3.18 -9.58
C THR A 271 -6.32 -3.25 -8.12
N ILE A 272 -7.24 -3.46 -7.17
CA ILE A 272 -6.91 -3.59 -5.74
C ILE A 272 -7.20 -5.01 -5.27
N ILE A 273 -6.18 -5.64 -4.69
CA ILE A 273 -6.26 -6.96 -4.05
C ILE A 273 -5.53 -6.92 -2.69
N PRO A 274 -5.83 -7.82 -1.75
CA PRO A 274 -5.18 -7.84 -0.42
C PRO A 274 -3.65 -7.80 -0.46
N ARG A 275 -3.05 -8.47 -1.45
CA ARG A 275 -1.60 -8.48 -1.70
C ARG A 275 -1.00 -7.09 -1.89
N TYR A 276 -1.75 -6.18 -2.49
CA TYR A 276 -1.27 -4.81 -2.75
C TYR A 276 -1.31 -3.92 -1.51
N LEU A 277 -2.08 -4.30 -0.49
CA LEU A 277 -2.12 -3.63 0.80
C LEU A 277 -1.05 -4.17 1.77
N PHE A 278 -0.47 -5.35 1.49
CA PHE A 278 0.56 -5.94 2.33
C PHE A 278 1.77 -5.00 2.58
N PRO A 279 2.29 -4.24 1.59
CA PRO A 279 3.42 -3.36 1.84
C PRO A 279 3.18 -2.15 2.73
N ILE A 280 1.93 -1.74 2.93
CA ILE A 280 1.59 -0.60 3.82
C ILE A 280 1.21 -1.05 5.23
N MET A 281 1.09 -2.36 5.45
CA MET A 281 0.88 -2.92 6.78
C MET A 281 1.91 -2.51 7.83
N PRO A 282 3.20 -2.39 7.49
CA PRO A 282 4.21 -1.86 8.39
C PRO A 282 3.82 -0.54 9.07
N LEU A 283 3.12 0.33 8.35
CA LEU A 283 2.79 1.68 8.79
C LEU A 283 1.72 1.67 9.88
N TYR A 284 0.67 0.85 9.74
CA TYR A 284 -0.31 0.71 10.82
C TYR A 284 0.24 -0.09 12.00
N MET A 285 1.19 -1.01 11.79
CA MET A 285 1.89 -1.66 12.89
C MET A 285 2.77 -0.69 13.70
N VAL A 286 3.42 0.27 13.04
CA VAL A 286 4.16 1.34 13.72
C VAL A 286 3.22 2.19 14.58
N LEU A 287 2.04 2.55 14.06
CA LEU A 287 1.04 3.27 14.84
C LEU A 287 0.52 2.44 16.02
N ALA A 288 0.23 1.15 15.81
CA ALA A 288 -0.17 0.24 16.87
C ALA A 288 0.91 0.13 17.96
N ALA A 289 2.18 0.03 17.57
CA ALA A 289 3.30 0.00 18.49
C ALA A 289 3.44 1.30 19.30
N ALA A 290 3.23 2.46 18.67
CA ALA A 290 3.25 3.74 19.36
C ALA A 290 2.13 3.83 20.42
N PHE A 291 0.95 3.28 20.14
CA PHE A 291 -0.12 3.18 21.13
C PHE A 291 0.23 2.24 22.29
N LEU A 292 0.77 1.06 22.00
CA LEU A 292 1.19 0.09 23.04
C LEU A 292 2.35 0.60 23.90
N ALA A 293 3.25 1.39 23.33
CA ALA A 293 4.37 2.00 24.03
C ALA A 293 3.97 3.19 24.92
N ALA A 294 2.76 3.74 24.74
CA ALA A 294 2.33 4.90 25.48
C ALA A 294 2.25 4.57 26.99
N PRO A 295 2.72 5.46 27.88
CA PRO A 295 2.55 5.28 29.31
C PRO A 295 1.06 5.12 29.62
N ARG A 296 0.69 4.00 30.25
CA ARG A 296 -0.61 3.87 30.91
C ARG A 296 -0.53 4.82 32.10
N GLY A 297 -1.37 5.85 32.09
CA GLY A 297 -1.26 6.98 33.02
C GLY A 297 -1.03 6.50 34.45
N ALA A 298 -0.08 7.15 35.12
CA ALA A 298 0.02 7.10 36.57
C ALA A 298 -1.39 7.32 37.14
N VAL A 299 -1.82 6.40 38.01
CA VAL A 299 -2.94 6.64 38.90
C VAL A 299 -2.68 8.01 39.52
N VAL A 300 -3.59 8.95 39.29
CA VAL A 300 -3.64 10.23 39.99
C VAL A 300 -3.84 9.85 41.45
N VAL A 301 -2.74 9.73 42.20
CA VAL A 301 -2.78 9.73 43.65
C VAL A 301 -3.27 11.12 43.99
N GLY A 302 -4.54 11.19 44.43
CA GLY A 302 -5.13 12.42 44.91
C GLY A 302 -4.25 12.99 46.02
N MET A 303 -3.61 14.11 45.75
CA MET A 303 -3.26 15.06 46.80
C MET A 303 -4.51 15.90 47.01
N ASP A 304 -5.36 15.43 47.91
CA ASP A 304 -6.27 16.25 48.69
C ASP A 304 -6.15 15.77 50.14
N LYS A 305 -5.20 16.39 50.86
CA LYS A 305 -5.32 16.99 52.19
C LYS A 305 -3.95 17.47 52.68
#